data_AF-A0A3R9IJS0-F1
#
_entry.id   AF-A0A3R9IJS0-F1
#
_cell.length_a   1.000
_cell.length_b   1.000
_cell.length_c   1.000
_cell.angle_alpha   90.00
_cell.angle_beta   90.00
_cell.angle_gamma   90.00
#
_symmetry.space_group_name_H-M   'P 1'
#
loop_
_entity.id
_entity.type
_entity.pdbx_description
1 polymer ?
#
loop_
_entity_poly.entity_id
_entity_poly.type
_entity_poly.pdbx_seq_one_letter_code
_entity_poly.pdbx_strand_id
1 'polypeptide(L)'
;MNYPLSESIKDYFLRQHKKTEQFISEINSQSMYYKQQISEVMLNLLDSHDTERILTTAKGNLQHVKAALTFLYLQKGTPCIYYGTELALIGGPDPDCRRGMPWDRVSEDNDMLNFMKQLIQVRKEVASIIQHGSYSLQEVKPYVLSLKWTYEGKEVQAIFNQSKENVILDRDSVDLASHCQFEDGQQVILPDEFVVTISE
;
A
#
# COMPACT_ATOMS: atom_id res chain seq x y z
N MET A 1 -18.02 3.39 2.07
CA MET A 1 -16.86 3.05 1.22
C MET A 1 -15.93 4.26 1.23
N ASN A 2 -14.65 4.06 1.50
CA ASN A 2 -13.70 5.16 1.72
C ASN A 2 -13.07 5.66 0.41
N TYR A 3 -13.90 6.25 -0.45
CA TYR A 3 -13.42 6.85 -1.71
C TYR A 3 -12.48 8.06 -1.50
N PRO A 4 -12.63 8.91 -0.47
CA PRO A 4 -11.64 9.96 -0.20
C PRO A 4 -10.22 9.44 0.02
N LEU A 5 -10.07 8.38 0.85
CA LEU A 5 -8.79 7.70 1.03
C LEU A 5 -8.30 7.09 -0.30
N SER A 6 -9.20 6.46 -1.04
CA SER A 6 -8.91 5.85 -2.35
C SER A 6 -8.26 6.85 -3.30
N GLU A 7 -8.85 8.03 -3.49
CA GLU A 7 -8.31 9.05 -4.40
C GLU A 7 -6.97 9.60 -3.92
N SER A 8 -6.80 9.88 -2.62
CA SER A 8 -5.51 10.33 -2.10
C SER A 8 -4.39 9.31 -2.34
N ILE A 9 -4.65 8.02 -2.12
CA ILE A 9 -3.69 6.94 -2.39
C ILE A 9 -3.39 6.85 -3.89
N LYS A 10 -4.42 6.88 -4.74
CA LYS A 10 -4.23 6.79 -6.21
C LYS A 10 -3.44 7.97 -6.76
N ASP A 11 -3.72 9.18 -6.32
CA ASP A 11 -3.01 10.38 -6.76
C ASP A 11 -1.52 10.35 -6.38
N TYR A 12 -1.19 9.82 -5.20
CA TYR A 12 0.18 9.74 -4.73
C TYR A 12 0.93 8.56 -5.35
N PHE A 13 0.41 7.33 -5.22
CA PHE A 13 1.14 6.13 -5.63
C PHE A 13 1.01 5.78 -7.11
N LEU A 14 -0.17 5.97 -7.72
CA LEU A 14 -0.45 5.46 -9.07
C LEU A 14 -0.31 6.54 -10.14
N ARG A 15 -0.79 7.75 -9.86
CA ARG A 15 -0.71 8.88 -10.78
C ARG A 15 0.55 9.71 -10.59
N GLN A 16 1.19 9.62 -9.41
CA GLN A 16 2.37 10.40 -9.02
C GLN A 16 2.18 11.92 -9.21
N HIS A 17 0.97 12.42 -8.88
CA HIS A 17 0.61 13.84 -9.03
C HIS A 17 0.84 14.67 -7.76
N LYS A 18 1.27 14.05 -6.65
CA LYS A 18 1.34 14.70 -5.33
C LYS A 18 2.74 14.63 -4.72
N LYS A 19 3.13 15.70 -4.03
CA LYS A 19 4.29 15.66 -3.13
C LYS A 19 3.94 14.88 -1.86
N THR A 20 4.94 14.30 -1.21
CA THR A 20 4.75 13.53 0.04
C THR A 20 4.10 14.35 1.13
N GLU A 21 4.56 15.59 1.36
CA GLU A 21 3.98 16.49 2.36
C GLU A 21 2.47 16.72 2.16
N GLN A 22 2.04 16.87 0.90
CA GLN A 22 0.64 17.08 0.54
C GLN A 22 -0.17 15.82 0.82
N PHE A 23 0.36 14.66 0.41
CA PHE A 23 -0.26 13.37 0.69
C PHE A 23 -0.42 13.12 2.20
N ILE A 24 0.62 13.35 2.99
CA ILE A 24 0.58 13.21 4.45
C ILE A 24 -0.49 14.13 5.06
N SER A 25 -0.54 15.39 4.64
CA SER A 25 -1.53 16.36 5.12
C SER A 25 -2.96 15.92 4.79
N GLU A 26 -3.20 15.39 3.59
CA GLU A 26 -4.52 14.91 3.18
C GLU A 26 -4.96 13.69 4.00
N ILE A 27 -4.10 12.68 4.15
CA ILE A 27 -4.42 11.47 4.92
C ILE A 27 -4.70 11.81 6.38
N ASN A 28 -3.86 12.64 6.99
CA ASN A 28 -4.06 13.07 8.37
C ASN A 28 -5.36 13.87 8.51
N SER A 29 -5.64 14.79 7.58
CA SER A 29 -6.88 15.58 7.58
C SER A 29 -8.11 14.67 7.45
N GLN A 30 -8.08 13.71 6.51
CA GLN A 30 -9.14 12.70 6.32
C GLN A 30 -9.39 11.87 7.59
N SER A 31 -8.34 11.48 8.29
CA SER A 31 -8.44 10.71 9.54
C SER A 31 -9.19 11.46 10.65
N MET A 32 -9.21 12.80 10.61
CA MET A 32 -9.85 13.64 11.62
C MET A 32 -11.35 13.90 11.37
N TYR A 33 -11.89 13.54 10.20
CA TYR A 33 -13.33 13.75 9.91
C TYR A 33 -14.25 12.83 10.70
N TYR A 34 -13.76 11.65 11.12
CA TYR A 34 -14.58 10.61 11.71
C TYR A 34 -14.08 10.24 13.10
N LYS A 35 -15.02 9.85 13.97
CA LYS A 35 -14.68 9.26 15.27
C LYS A 35 -13.94 7.94 15.05
N GLN A 36 -13.06 7.61 15.99
CA GLN A 36 -12.24 6.40 15.94
C GLN A 36 -13.05 5.13 15.62
N GLN A 37 -14.20 4.93 16.26
CA GLN A 37 -15.05 3.74 16.05
C GLN A 37 -15.56 3.62 14.61
N ILE A 38 -15.76 4.74 13.91
CA ILE A 38 -16.17 4.76 12.51
C ILE A 38 -14.97 4.40 11.62
N SER A 39 -13.80 4.98 11.90
CA SER A 39 -12.57 4.71 11.17
C SER A 39 -12.12 3.23 11.30
N GLU A 40 -12.38 2.60 12.44
CA GLU A 40 -12.04 1.18 12.71
C GLU A 40 -12.82 0.18 11.86
N VAL A 41 -14.01 0.55 11.38
CA VAL A 41 -14.88 -0.31 10.57
C VAL A 41 -15.04 0.19 9.14
N MET A 42 -14.29 1.21 8.75
CA MET A 42 -14.41 1.83 7.45
C MET A 42 -13.93 0.91 6.34
N LEU A 43 -14.75 0.70 5.30
CA LEU A 43 -14.38 -0.13 4.15
C LEU A 43 -13.46 0.65 3.20
N ASN A 44 -12.17 0.30 3.20
CA ASN A 44 -11.11 0.93 2.42
C ASN A 44 -10.87 0.14 1.12
N LEU A 45 -10.81 0.82 -0.02
CA LEU A 45 -10.66 0.19 -1.33
C LEU A 45 -9.94 1.14 -2.31
N LEU A 46 -9.34 0.59 -3.37
CA LEU A 46 -8.67 1.38 -4.41
C LEU A 46 -9.47 1.43 -5.73
N ASP A 47 -10.19 0.36 -6.04
CA ASP A 47 -11.08 0.27 -7.19
C ASP A 47 -12.36 -0.49 -6.86
N SER A 48 -13.35 -0.34 -7.75
CA SER A 48 -14.64 -1.02 -7.69
C SER A 48 -15.20 -1.22 -9.09
N HIS A 49 -16.44 -1.72 -9.16
CA HIS A 49 -17.20 -1.83 -10.40
C HIS A 49 -17.64 -0.48 -11.00
N ASP A 50 -17.37 0.64 -10.31
CA ASP A 50 -17.70 2.01 -10.74
C ASP A 50 -16.45 2.83 -11.08
N THR A 51 -15.25 2.24 -11.00
CA THR A 51 -13.99 2.90 -11.31
C THR A 51 -13.21 2.14 -12.37
N GLU A 52 -12.25 2.79 -13.02
CA GLU A 52 -11.20 2.04 -13.72
C GLU A 52 -10.40 1.17 -12.74
N ARG A 53 -9.76 0.13 -13.28
CA ARG A 53 -8.88 -0.78 -12.54
C ARG A 53 -7.62 -0.05 -12.10
N ILE A 54 -7.13 -0.34 -10.90
CA ILE A 54 -5.94 0.37 -10.37
C ILE A 54 -4.69 0.14 -11.22
N LEU A 55 -4.56 -1.00 -11.90
CA LEU A 55 -3.46 -1.22 -12.83
C LEU A 55 -3.55 -0.32 -14.07
N THR A 56 -4.76 0.00 -14.53
CA THR A 56 -4.99 0.97 -15.61
C THR A 56 -4.67 2.39 -15.13
N THR A 57 -5.08 2.77 -13.92
CA THR A 57 -4.69 4.05 -13.31
C THR A 57 -3.17 4.19 -13.21
N ALA A 58 -2.47 3.11 -12.86
CA ALA A 58 -1.01 3.03 -12.77
C ALA A 58 -0.30 2.91 -14.14
N LYS A 59 -1.04 3.01 -15.26
CA LYS A 59 -0.50 2.85 -16.62
C LYS A 59 0.29 1.55 -16.81
N GLY A 60 -0.13 0.47 -16.14
CA GLY A 60 0.53 -0.83 -16.17
C GLY A 60 1.70 -1.01 -15.20
N ASN A 61 2.03 -0.02 -14.38
CA ASN A 61 3.10 -0.14 -13.39
C ASN A 61 2.66 -0.98 -12.17
N LEU A 62 3.12 -2.22 -12.11
CA LEU A 62 2.81 -3.14 -11.01
C LEU A 62 3.43 -2.73 -9.68
N GLN A 63 4.60 -2.08 -9.67
CA GLN A 63 5.25 -1.67 -8.42
C GLN A 63 4.46 -0.57 -7.72
N HIS A 64 3.94 0.39 -8.49
CA HIS A 64 3.01 1.40 -7.99
C HIS A 64 1.75 0.78 -7.40
N VAL A 65 1.19 -0.26 -8.06
CA VAL A 65 0.03 -1.00 -7.55
C VAL A 65 0.35 -1.72 -6.24
N LYS A 66 1.48 -2.42 -6.16
CA LYS A 66 1.93 -3.10 -4.93
C LYS A 66 2.15 -2.11 -3.78
N ALA A 67 2.75 -0.95 -4.06
CA ALA A 67 2.95 0.11 -3.06
C ALA A 67 1.61 0.68 -2.56
N ALA A 68 0.68 1.01 -3.47
CA ALA A 68 -0.65 1.51 -3.11
C ALA A 68 -1.45 0.51 -2.27
N LEU A 69 -1.42 -0.77 -2.64
CA LEU A 69 -2.08 -1.83 -1.88
C LEU A 69 -1.45 -2.03 -0.51
N THR A 70 -0.11 -2.01 -0.43
CA THR A 70 0.60 -2.10 0.86
C THR A 70 0.20 -0.96 1.78
N PHE A 71 0.18 0.28 1.28
CA PHE A 71 -0.27 1.42 2.06
C PHE A 71 -1.72 1.26 2.53
N LEU A 72 -2.64 0.84 1.64
CA LEU A 72 -4.06 0.59 1.97
C LEU A 72 -4.21 -0.47 3.07
N TYR A 73 -3.49 -1.57 2.95
CA TYR A 73 -3.54 -2.69 3.89
C TYR A 73 -2.93 -2.35 5.25
N LEU A 74 -2.08 -1.32 5.35
CA LEU A 74 -1.57 -0.82 6.62
C LEU A 74 -2.40 0.31 7.23
N GLN A 75 -3.57 0.65 6.66
CA GLN A 75 -4.50 1.62 7.25
C GLN A 75 -5.47 1.00 8.26
N LYS A 76 -5.95 1.81 9.21
CA LYS A 76 -7.08 1.46 10.06
C LYS A 76 -8.36 1.32 9.22
N GLY A 77 -9.24 0.38 9.61
CA GLY A 77 -10.42 -0.01 8.83
C GLY A 77 -10.28 -1.39 8.17
N THR A 78 -11.20 -1.71 7.28
CA THR A 78 -11.31 -3.01 6.60
C THR A 78 -10.90 -2.86 5.13
N PRO A 79 -9.72 -3.37 4.71
CA PRO A 79 -9.34 -3.37 3.30
C PRO A 79 -10.27 -4.27 2.48
N CYS A 80 -10.60 -3.82 1.28
CA CYS A 80 -11.43 -4.51 0.30
C CYS A 80 -10.71 -4.50 -1.04
N ILE A 81 -10.69 -5.65 -1.71
CA ILE A 81 -10.10 -5.83 -3.05
C ILE A 81 -11.19 -6.15 -4.06
N TYR A 82 -11.04 -5.62 -5.28
CA TYR A 82 -11.94 -5.90 -6.38
C TYR A 82 -11.43 -7.10 -7.20
N TYR A 83 -12.33 -8.03 -7.56
CA TYR A 83 -11.95 -9.33 -8.14
C TYR A 83 -11.02 -9.19 -9.35
N GLY A 84 -9.94 -9.94 -9.41
CA GLY A 84 -8.96 -9.88 -10.50
C GLY A 84 -7.87 -8.83 -10.31
N THR A 85 -7.97 -7.91 -9.35
CA THR A 85 -6.85 -7.03 -8.98
C THR A 85 -5.65 -7.83 -8.49
N GLU A 86 -5.90 -8.91 -7.73
CA GLU A 86 -4.91 -9.91 -7.32
C GLU A 86 -4.28 -10.70 -8.48
N LEU A 87 -4.85 -10.60 -9.69
CA LEU A 87 -4.33 -11.19 -10.93
C LEU A 87 -3.90 -10.14 -11.96
N ALA A 88 -3.68 -8.90 -11.52
CA ALA A 88 -3.29 -7.80 -12.38
C ALA A 88 -4.25 -7.59 -13.58
N LEU A 89 -5.56 -7.65 -13.32
CA LEU A 89 -6.59 -7.41 -14.33
C LEU A 89 -6.66 -5.90 -14.66
N ILE A 90 -6.54 -5.59 -15.95
CA ILE A 90 -6.70 -4.23 -16.49
C ILE A 90 -8.16 -3.95 -16.88
N GLY A 91 -8.51 -2.68 -16.99
CA GLY A 91 -9.82 -2.22 -17.46
C GLY A 91 -10.02 -0.73 -17.19
N GLY A 92 -10.53 -0.01 -18.18
CA GLY A 92 -10.98 1.37 -18.03
C GLY A 92 -12.26 1.50 -17.18
N PRO A 93 -12.95 2.65 -17.23
CA PRO A 93 -14.23 2.84 -16.54
C PRO A 93 -15.30 1.82 -16.96
N ASP A 94 -16.40 1.75 -16.19
CA ASP A 94 -17.58 0.92 -16.51
C ASP A 94 -17.97 1.08 -18.00
N PRO A 95 -18.10 -0.01 -18.79
CA PRO A 95 -18.09 -1.43 -18.40
C PRO A 95 -16.76 -2.16 -18.46
N ASP A 96 -15.68 -1.49 -18.87
CA ASP A 96 -14.40 -2.15 -19.12
C ASP A 96 -13.74 -2.68 -17.84
N CYS A 97 -14.07 -2.13 -16.66
CA CYS A 97 -13.63 -2.67 -15.37
C CYS A 97 -14.28 -4.03 -15.02
N ARG A 98 -15.32 -4.45 -15.75
CA ARG A 98 -16.14 -5.65 -15.47
C ARG A 98 -15.82 -6.83 -16.41
N ARG A 99 -14.58 -6.92 -16.88
CA ARG A 99 -14.09 -8.05 -17.71
C ARG A 99 -14.20 -9.39 -16.98
N GLY A 100 -14.26 -10.48 -17.75
CA GLY A 100 -14.21 -11.84 -17.21
C GLY A 100 -12.95 -12.11 -16.40
N MET A 101 -13.07 -12.90 -15.35
CA MET A 101 -11.94 -13.29 -14.49
C MET A 101 -10.93 -14.15 -15.28
N PRO A 102 -9.63 -13.79 -15.32
CA PRO A 102 -8.62 -14.54 -16.05
C PRO A 102 -8.14 -15.76 -15.24
N TRP A 103 -8.97 -16.81 -15.19
CA TRP A 103 -8.73 -18.03 -14.42
C TRP A 103 -7.43 -18.75 -14.80
N ASP A 104 -6.97 -18.61 -16.04
CA ASP A 104 -5.70 -19.12 -16.55
C ASP A 104 -4.46 -18.56 -15.82
N ARG A 105 -4.60 -17.39 -15.17
CA ARG A 105 -3.52 -16.76 -14.39
C ARG A 105 -3.44 -17.24 -12.95
N VAL A 106 -4.39 -18.05 -12.47
CA VAL A 106 -4.37 -18.58 -11.12
C VAL A 106 -3.34 -19.71 -11.06
N SER A 107 -2.13 -19.35 -10.65
CA SER A 107 -0.98 -20.25 -10.55
C SER A 107 -0.14 -19.93 -9.31
N GLU A 108 0.61 -20.89 -8.82
CA GLU A 108 1.62 -20.70 -7.77
C GLU A 108 2.77 -19.80 -8.22
N ASP A 109 2.98 -19.64 -9.53
CA ASP A 109 4.03 -18.77 -10.09
C ASP A 109 3.56 -17.32 -10.32
N ASN A 110 2.28 -17.00 -10.05
CA ASN A 110 1.76 -15.66 -10.28
C ASN A 110 2.27 -14.68 -9.21
N ASP A 111 3.18 -13.79 -9.62
CA ASP A 111 3.80 -12.78 -8.76
C ASP A 111 2.79 -11.90 -8.01
N MET A 112 1.77 -11.36 -8.69
CA MET A 112 0.78 -10.48 -8.06
C MET A 112 -0.09 -11.23 -7.04
N LEU A 113 -0.45 -12.48 -7.36
CA LEU A 113 -1.23 -13.33 -6.46
C LEU A 113 -0.42 -13.69 -5.21
N ASN A 114 0.85 -14.03 -5.37
CA ASN A 114 1.75 -14.35 -4.26
C ASN A 114 2.01 -13.13 -3.38
N PHE A 115 2.26 -11.97 -4.01
CA PHE A 115 2.35 -10.70 -3.31
C PHE A 115 1.09 -10.42 -2.46
N MET A 116 -0.11 -10.58 -3.04
CA MET A 116 -1.35 -10.37 -2.30
C MET A 116 -1.51 -11.33 -1.11
N LYS A 117 -1.13 -12.60 -1.26
CA LYS A 117 -1.12 -13.57 -0.15
C LYS A 117 -0.18 -13.13 0.97
N GLN A 118 1.03 -12.70 0.63
CA GLN A 118 2.00 -12.20 1.61
C GLN A 118 1.51 -10.92 2.29
N LEU A 119 0.95 -9.97 1.55
CA LEU A 119 0.39 -8.74 2.10
C LEU A 119 -0.78 -9.01 3.07
N ILE A 120 -1.66 -9.96 2.72
CA ILE A 120 -2.74 -10.40 3.61
C ILE A 120 -2.17 -11.04 4.88
N GLN A 121 -1.10 -11.83 4.77
CA GLN A 121 -0.44 -12.43 5.93
C GLN A 121 0.15 -11.35 6.86
N VAL A 122 0.88 -10.37 6.32
CA VAL A 122 1.39 -9.22 7.08
C VAL A 122 0.24 -8.50 7.78
N ARG A 123 -0.85 -8.18 7.07
CA ARG A 123 -2.01 -7.52 7.70
C ARG A 123 -2.59 -8.32 8.87
N LYS A 124 -2.67 -9.65 8.77
CA LYS A 124 -3.16 -10.48 9.87
C LYS A 124 -2.24 -10.42 11.08
N GLU A 125 -0.94 -10.48 10.85
CA GLU A 125 0.08 -10.42 11.90
C GLU A 125 0.06 -9.08 12.64
N VAL A 126 -0.07 -7.97 11.91
CA VAL A 126 -0.04 -6.62 12.49
C VAL A 126 -1.41 -6.08 12.90
N ALA A 127 -2.46 -6.90 12.83
CA ALA A 127 -3.85 -6.44 13.00
C ALA A 127 -4.08 -5.79 14.38
N SER A 128 -3.53 -6.36 15.46
CA SER A 128 -3.64 -5.82 16.81
C SER A 128 -2.93 -4.46 16.93
N ILE A 129 -1.75 -4.34 16.32
CA ILE A 129 -0.96 -3.11 16.29
C ILE A 129 -1.74 -2.00 15.57
N ILE A 130 -2.36 -2.30 14.43
CA ILE A 130 -3.17 -1.31 13.68
C ILE A 130 -4.46 -0.94 14.44
N GLN A 131 -5.06 -1.88 15.16
CA GLN A 131 -6.29 -1.65 15.89
C GLN A 131 -6.06 -0.74 17.11
N HIS A 132 -5.00 -1.00 17.88
CA HIS A 132 -4.80 -0.39 19.19
C HIS A 132 -3.61 0.59 19.27
N GLY A 133 -2.73 0.57 18.27
CA GLY A 133 -1.49 1.32 18.26
C GLY A 133 -1.63 2.79 17.87
N SER A 134 -0.51 3.48 17.96
CA SER A 134 -0.34 4.85 17.49
C SER A 134 0.20 4.86 16.06
N TYR A 135 -0.43 5.65 15.20
CA TYR A 135 -0.12 5.79 13.79
C TYR A 135 0.63 7.09 13.52
N SER A 136 1.64 7.05 12.64
CA SER A 136 2.26 8.26 12.11
C SER A 136 2.68 8.11 10.64
N LEU A 137 2.65 9.23 9.94
CA LEU A 137 3.21 9.39 8.60
C LEU A 137 4.29 10.49 8.64
N GLN A 138 5.42 10.23 7.99
CA GLN A 138 6.54 11.18 7.91
C GLN A 138 7.20 11.11 6.54
N GLU A 139 7.70 12.25 6.05
CA GLU A 139 8.62 12.29 4.92
C GLU A 139 10.05 12.24 5.48
N VAL A 140 10.75 11.13 5.27
CA VAL A 140 12.09 10.91 5.85
C VAL A 140 13.21 11.47 4.96
N LYS A 141 12.95 11.56 3.66
CA LYS A 141 13.74 12.21 2.62
C LYS A 141 12.77 12.73 1.55
N PRO A 142 13.13 13.70 0.69
CA PRO A 142 12.25 14.16 -0.37
C PRO A 142 11.72 12.99 -1.21
N TYR A 143 10.39 12.87 -1.31
CA TYR A 143 9.68 11.79 -1.98
C TYR A 143 9.82 10.39 -1.34
N VAL A 144 10.22 10.31 -0.06
CA VAL A 144 10.32 9.05 0.67
C VAL A 144 9.37 9.07 1.86
N LEU A 145 8.28 8.32 1.75
CA LEU A 145 7.23 8.23 2.76
C LEU A 145 7.53 7.11 3.75
N SER A 146 7.44 7.42 5.04
CA SER A 146 7.40 6.44 6.11
C SER A 146 6.02 6.40 6.74
N LEU A 147 5.43 5.20 6.82
CA LEU A 147 4.26 4.87 7.62
C LEU A 147 4.71 4.05 8.81
N LYS A 148 4.30 4.44 10.02
CA LYS A 148 4.69 3.72 11.24
C LYS A 148 3.49 3.50 12.16
N TRP A 149 3.40 2.28 12.69
CA TRP A 149 2.54 1.92 13.80
C TRP A 149 3.36 1.45 14.99
N THR A 150 2.92 1.77 16.21
CA THR A 150 3.55 1.29 17.46
C THR A 150 2.49 0.87 18.47
N TYR A 151 2.67 -0.28 19.11
CA TYR A 151 1.77 -0.80 20.15
C TYR A 151 2.51 -1.78 21.07
N GLU A 152 2.50 -1.54 22.38
CA GLU A 152 3.08 -2.44 23.40
C GLU A 152 4.52 -2.90 23.10
N GLY A 153 5.40 -1.97 22.71
CA GLY A 153 6.79 -2.26 22.35
C GLY A 153 6.98 -2.77 20.92
N LYS A 154 5.93 -3.29 20.28
CA LYS A 154 5.95 -3.71 18.88
C LYS A 154 5.84 -2.53 17.93
N GLU A 155 6.49 -2.66 16.79
CA GLU A 155 6.52 -1.65 15.74
C GLU A 155 6.30 -2.28 14.37
N VAL A 156 5.58 -1.57 13.51
CA VAL A 156 5.46 -1.87 12.09
C VAL A 156 5.82 -0.60 11.34
N GLN A 157 6.79 -0.68 10.46
CA GLN A 157 7.18 0.44 9.62
C GLN A 157 7.19 0.03 8.15
N ALA A 158 6.56 0.85 7.31
CA ALA A 158 6.66 0.75 5.87
C ALA A 158 7.34 2.00 5.32
N ILE A 159 8.32 1.81 4.45
CA ILE A 159 9.03 2.90 3.76
C ILE A 159 8.79 2.75 2.26
N PHE A 160 8.29 3.80 1.62
CA PHE A 160 7.97 3.86 0.20
C PHE A 160 8.87 4.89 -0.47
N ASN A 161 9.66 4.45 -1.45
CA ASN A 161 10.56 5.32 -2.20
C ASN A 161 9.89 5.79 -3.50
N GLN A 162 9.31 6.99 -3.48
CA GLN A 162 8.79 7.67 -4.68
C GLN A 162 9.81 8.65 -5.28
N SER A 163 11.06 8.60 -4.80
CA SER A 163 12.15 9.42 -5.33
C SER A 163 12.79 8.76 -6.55
N LYS A 164 13.72 9.46 -7.19
CA LYS A 164 14.52 8.93 -8.31
C LYS A 164 15.85 8.32 -7.86
N GLU A 165 16.14 8.37 -6.57
CA GLU A 165 17.40 7.96 -5.98
C GLU A 165 17.21 6.72 -5.12
N ASN A 166 18.27 5.93 -4.98
CA ASN A 166 18.28 4.79 -4.07
C ASN A 166 18.25 5.27 -2.62
N VAL A 167 17.45 4.60 -1.79
CA VAL A 167 17.37 4.87 -0.35
C VAL A 167 18.00 3.71 0.40
N ILE A 168 19.13 3.99 1.04
CA ILE A 168 19.82 3.05 1.92
C ILE A 168 19.22 3.14 3.32
N LEU A 169 18.94 1.99 3.92
CA LEU A 169 18.49 1.84 5.29
C LEU A 169 19.45 0.95 6.09
N ASP A 170 19.80 1.43 7.29
CA ASP A 170 20.50 0.64 8.31
C ASP A 170 19.49 -0.29 9.02
N ARG A 171 19.09 -1.40 8.36
CA ARG A 171 18.19 -2.42 8.94
C ARG A 171 18.56 -3.84 8.54
N ASP A 172 18.37 -4.76 9.50
CA ASP A 172 18.76 -6.17 9.40
C ASP A 172 17.58 -7.12 9.03
N SER A 173 16.34 -6.64 8.98
CA SER A 173 15.15 -7.49 8.76
C SER A 173 14.11 -6.87 7.82
N VAL A 174 13.46 -7.72 7.03
CA VAL A 174 12.45 -7.39 6.01
C VAL A 174 11.33 -8.42 6.04
N ASP A 175 10.10 -8.00 6.26
CA ASP A 175 8.93 -8.88 6.30
C ASP A 175 8.17 -8.90 4.97
N LEU A 176 8.14 -7.76 4.26
CA LEU A 176 7.59 -7.64 2.92
C LEU A 176 8.34 -6.57 2.14
N ALA A 177 8.66 -6.83 0.88
CA ALA A 177 9.21 -5.81 0.00
C ALA A 177 8.71 -6.04 -1.43
N SER A 178 8.66 -4.98 -2.24
CA SER A 178 8.45 -5.10 -3.69
C SER A 178 9.56 -5.93 -4.34
N HIS A 179 10.80 -5.68 -3.93
CA HIS A 179 12.00 -6.47 -4.18
C HIS A 179 12.95 -6.32 -2.99
N CYS A 180 13.79 -7.31 -2.73
CA CYS A 180 14.77 -7.27 -1.66
C CYS A 180 16.17 -7.14 -2.26
N GLN A 181 16.83 -6.00 -2.04
CA GLN A 181 18.20 -5.75 -2.47
C GLN A 181 19.05 -5.30 -1.27
N PHE A 182 20.28 -5.81 -1.24
CA PHE A 182 21.28 -5.45 -0.23
C PHE A 182 22.55 -4.97 -0.94
N GLU A 183 23.07 -3.82 -0.54
CA GLU A 183 24.40 -3.32 -0.93
C GLU A 183 25.23 -3.17 0.35
N ASP A 184 26.43 -3.78 0.39
CA ASP A 184 27.34 -3.73 1.53
C ASP A 184 26.73 -4.13 2.90
N GLY A 185 25.73 -5.03 2.87
CA GLY A 185 25.01 -5.48 4.08
C GLY A 185 23.89 -4.54 4.54
N GLN A 186 23.67 -3.42 3.85
CA GLN A 186 22.57 -2.50 4.08
C GLN A 186 21.45 -2.73 3.09
N GLN A 187 20.21 -2.56 3.55
CA GLN A 187 19.06 -2.69 2.67
C GLN A 187 18.94 -1.47 1.76
N VAL A 188 18.74 -1.70 0.46
CA VAL A 188 18.50 -0.64 -0.52
C VAL A 188 17.08 -0.73 -1.03
N ILE A 189 16.38 0.40 -1.00
CA ILE A 189 15.06 0.58 -1.61
C ILE A 189 15.27 1.37 -2.90
N LEU A 190 15.04 0.74 -4.06
CA LEU A 190 15.14 1.41 -5.35
C LEU A 190 13.96 2.38 -5.58
N PRO A 191 14.03 3.26 -6.60
CA PRO A 191 12.88 4.03 -7.04
C PRO A 191 11.64 3.15 -7.28
N ASP A 192 10.48 3.66 -6.88
CA ASP A 192 9.15 3.00 -6.95
C ASP A 192 8.99 1.74 -6.08
N GLU A 193 9.99 1.41 -5.24
CA GLU A 193 9.96 0.26 -4.34
C GLU A 193 9.55 0.62 -2.91
N PHE A 194 9.27 -0.41 -2.12
CA PHE A 194 8.98 -0.27 -0.70
C PHE A 194 9.46 -1.47 0.11
N VAL A 195 9.58 -1.25 1.41
CA VAL A 195 9.81 -2.28 2.43
C VAL A 195 8.80 -2.13 3.55
N VAL A 196 8.41 -3.23 4.15
CA VAL A 196 7.71 -3.33 5.44
C VAL A 196 8.57 -4.15 6.39
N THR A 197 8.73 -3.64 7.60
CA THR A 197 9.47 -4.28 8.70
C THR A 197 8.60 -4.32 9.95
N ILE A 198 8.61 -5.44 10.66
CA ILE A 198 7.91 -5.69 11.92
C ILE A 198 8.98 -6.01 12.96
N SER A 199 8.95 -5.32 14.10
CA SER A 199 9.92 -5.53 15.19
C SER A 199 9.24 -5.60 16.55
N GLU A 200 9.88 -6.32 17.48
CA GLU A 200 9.45 -6.50 18.88
C GLU A 200 10.37 -5.78 19.87
#